data_AF-A0A511V6U8-F1
#
_entry.id   AF-A0A511V6U8-F1
#
_cell.length_a   1.000
_cell.length_b   1.000
_cell.length_c   1.000
_cell.angle_alpha   90.00
_cell.angle_beta   90.00
_cell.angle_gamma   90.00
#
_symmetry.space_group_name_H-M   'P 1'
#
loop_
_entity.id
_entity.type
_entity.pdbx_description
1 polymer ?
#
loop_
_entity_poly.entity_id
_entity_poly.type
_entity_poly.pdbx_seq_one_letter_code
_entity_poly.pdbx_strand_id
1 'polypeptide(L)'
;MNVSGKLDKMNDDLIQKITNTDEPVIRYKGKKINAKWNREHIHYDVREYLKDVACPVLAITGTKDVQVRPEHTQVICSIVQGSCESYLIENMTHILRKTDAEMEFSVILKDYKNQVKQPIDKELKEKMVEWLSRQFG
;
A
#
# COMPACT_ATOMS: atom_id res chain seq x y z
N MET A 1 4.56 -22.22 6.96
CA MET A 1 4.19 -22.32 5.52
C MET A 1 4.33 -20.92 4.95
N ASN A 2 5.07 -20.73 3.86
CA ASN A 2 5.38 -19.41 3.30
C ASN A 2 4.13 -18.82 2.61
N VAL A 3 3.23 -18.20 3.40
CA VAL A 3 1.95 -17.65 2.94
C VAL A 3 2.17 -16.52 1.93
N SER A 4 3.25 -15.73 2.12
CA SER A 4 3.68 -14.65 1.23
C SER A 4 3.90 -15.15 -0.21
N GLY A 5 4.80 -16.13 -0.41
CA GLY A 5 5.11 -16.64 -1.76
C GLY A 5 3.94 -17.32 -2.48
N LYS A 6 2.94 -17.82 -1.73
CA LYS A 6 1.72 -18.38 -2.34
C LYS A 6 0.78 -17.29 -2.83
N LEU A 7 0.64 -16.20 -2.09
CA LEU A 7 -0.18 -15.05 -2.49
C LEU A 7 0.44 -14.33 -3.69
N ASP A 8 1.76 -14.14 -3.67
CA ASP A 8 2.52 -13.54 -4.79
C ASP A 8 2.29 -14.34 -6.07
N LYS A 9 2.51 -15.66 -6.02
CA LYS A 9 2.27 -16.54 -7.17
C LYS A 9 0.82 -16.48 -7.68
N MET A 10 -0.15 -16.39 -6.78
CA MET A 10 -1.56 -16.26 -7.18
C MET A 10 -1.85 -14.92 -7.88
N ASN A 11 -1.21 -13.84 -7.42
CA ASN A 11 -1.30 -12.53 -8.07
C ASN A 11 -0.62 -12.57 -9.45
N ASP A 12 0.57 -13.16 -9.55
CA ASP A 12 1.30 -13.31 -10.81
C ASP A 12 0.48 -14.10 -11.85
N ASP A 13 -0.10 -15.24 -11.43
CA ASP A 13 -0.96 -16.05 -12.30
C ASP A 13 -2.18 -15.25 -12.79
N LEU A 14 -2.78 -14.43 -11.93
CA LEU A 14 -3.93 -13.59 -12.29
C LEU A 14 -3.51 -12.47 -13.25
N ILE A 15 -2.41 -11.77 -12.97
CA ILE A 15 -1.85 -10.71 -13.80
C ILE A 15 -1.49 -11.25 -15.18
N GLN A 16 -0.81 -12.40 -15.26
CA GLN A 16 -0.47 -13.05 -16.53
C GLN A 16 -1.72 -13.40 -17.33
N LYS A 17 -2.77 -13.92 -16.67
CA LYS A 17 -4.04 -14.22 -17.34
C LYS A 17 -4.75 -12.97 -17.86
N ILE A 18 -4.70 -11.87 -17.11
CA ILE A 18 -5.31 -10.58 -17.47
C ILE A 18 -4.57 -9.93 -18.64
N THR A 19 -3.23 -10.00 -18.64
CA THR A 19 -2.37 -9.38 -19.67
C THR A 19 -2.37 -10.15 -20.99
N ASN A 20 -2.57 -11.48 -20.97
CA ASN A 20 -2.59 -12.33 -22.16
C ASN A 20 -3.95 -12.41 -22.88
N THR A 21 -4.87 -11.48 -22.61
CA THR A 21 -6.20 -11.48 -23.24
C THR A 21 -6.68 -10.07 -23.50
N ASP A 22 -7.43 -9.88 -24.59
CA ASP A 22 -8.10 -8.61 -24.92
C ASP A 22 -9.55 -8.55 -24.44
N GLU A 23 -10.10 -9.68 -23.98
CA GLU A 23 -11.46 -9.74 -23.46
C GLU A 23 -11.66 -8.76 -22.29
N PRO A 24 -12.81 -8.06 -22.22
CA PRO A 24 -13.05 -7.10 -21.14
C PRO A 24 -13.29 -7.78 -19.80
N VAL A 25 -13.71 -9.05 -19.79
CA VAL A 25 -14.01 -9.82 -18.58
C VAL A 25 -13.44 -11.23 -18.70
N ILE A 26 -12.76 -11.70 -17.67
CA ILE A 26 -12.32 -13.11 -17.55
C ILE A 26 -12.99 -13.81 -16.37
N ARG A 27 -12.96 -15.14 -16.38
CA ARG A 27 -13.21 -15.95 -15.19
C ARG A 27 -11.90 -16.46 -14.60
N TYR A 28 -11.66 -16.18 -13.32
CA TYR A 28 -10.52 -16.69 -12.57
C TYR A 28 -11.00 -17.23 -11.21
N LYS A 29 -10.69 -18.49 -10.92
CA LYS A 29 -11.12 -19.20 -9.69
C LYS A 29 -12.61 -19.00 -9.36
N GLY A 30 -13.47 -19.17 -10.37
CA GLY A 30 -14.93 -19.06 -10.24
C GLY A 30 -15.48 -17.63 -10.18
N LYS A 31 -14.63 -16.60 -10.10
CA LYS A 31 -15.05 -15.18 -10.06
C LYS A 31 -14.92 -14.52 -11.42
N LYS A 32 -15.86 -13.64 -11.77
CA LYS A 32 -15.72 -12.71 -12.90
C LYS A 32 -14.81 -11.56 -12.49
N ILE A 33 -13.81 -11.27 -13.32
CA ILE A 33 -12.85 -10.18 -13.12
C ILE A 33 -12.93 -9.25 -14.33
N ASN A 34 -13.00 -7.94 -14.10
CA ASN A 34 -12.91 -6.93 -15.15
C ASN A 34 -11.46 -6.85 -15.64
N ALA A 35 -11.15 -7.60 -16.70
CA ALA A 35 -9.79 -7.73 -17.21
C ALA A 35 -9.32 -6.43 -17.89
N LYS A 36 -10.22 -5.72 -18.60
CA LYS A 36 -9.88 -4.42 -19.21
C LYS A 36 -9.39 -3.42 -18.18
N TRP A 37 -10.17 -3.20 -17.12
CA TRP A 37 -9.80 -2.25 -16.06
C TRP A 37 -8.48 -2.65 -15.38
N ASN A 38 -8.27 -3.94 -15.11
CA ASN A 38 -7.01 -4.39 -14.50
C ASN A 38 -5.82 -4.20 -15.46
N ARG A 39 -5.97 -4.48 -16.76
CA ARG A 39 -4.91 -4.20 -17.74
C ARG A 39 -4.56 -2.72 -17.73
N GLU A 40 -5.54 -1.83 -17.83
CA GLU A 40 -5.33 -0.38 -17.81
C GLU A 40 -4.64 0.06 -16.50
N HIS A 41 -5.08 -0.47 -15.36
CA HIS A 41 -4.49 -0.16 -14.06
C HIS A 41 -3.04 -0.63 -13.93
N ILE A 42 -2.70 -1.84 -14.39
CA ILE A 42 -1.34 -2.40 -14.32
C ILE A 42 -0.35 -1.61 -15.19
N HIS A 43 -0.80 -1.08 -16.33
CA HIS A 43 0.06 -0.24 -17.19
C HIS A 43 0.23 1.18 -16.66
N TYR A 44 -0.55 1.58 -15.66
CA TYR A 44 -0.47 2.91 -15.07
C TYR A 44 0.56 2.95 -13.94
N ASP A 45 1.81 3.27 -14.28
CA ASP A 45 2.89 3.41 -13.31
C ASP A 45 2.91 4.81 -12.68
N VAL A 46 2.45 4.90 -11.42
CA VAL A 46 2.45 6.15 -10.65
C VAL A 46 3.86 6.71 -10.39
N ARG A 47 4.90 5.87 -10.45
CA ARG A 47 6.29 6.27 -10.16
C ARG A 47 6.83 7.25 -11.19
N GLU A 48 6.34 7.19 -12.42
CA GLU A 48 6.75 8.12 -13.47
C GLU A 48 6.38 9.56 -13.11
N TYR A 49 5.22 9.76 -12.49
CA TYR A 49 4.76 11.08 -12.06
C TYR A 49 5.41 11.55 -10.76
N LEU A 50 5.86 10.63 -9.90
CA LEU A 50 6.60 10.97 -8.69
C LEU A 50 7.93 11.67 -9.02
N LYS A 51 8.51 11.41 -10.20
CA LYS A 51 9.75 12.08 -10.69
C LYS A 51 9.57 13.58 -10.88
N ASP A 52 8.35 14.06 -11.06
CA ASP A 52 8.05 15.50 -11.25
C ASP A 52 7.72 16.20 -9.92
N VAL A 53 7.62 15.46 -8.81
CA VAL A 53 7.28 16.03 -7.50
C VAL A 53 8.49 16.74 -6.91
N ALA A 54 8.48 18.08 -6.99
CA ALA A 54 9.54 18.95 -6.49
C ALA A 54 9.24 19.58 -5.11
N CYS A 55 8.02 19.42 -4.58
CA CYS A 55 7.67 19.92 -3.24
C CYS A 55 8.16 18.97 -2.13
N PRO A 56 8.31 19.43 -0.89
CA PRO A 56 8.60 18.54 0.25
C PRO A 56 7.57 17.41 0.38
N VAL A 57 8.04 16.19 0.67
CA VAL A 57 7.23 14.97 0.78
C VAL A 57 7.45 14.31 2.15
N LEU A 58 6.34 13.89 2.76
CA LEU A 58 6.32 13.00 3.91
C LEU A 58 5.70 11.67 3.50
N ALA A 59 6.50 10.59 3.48
CA ALA A 59 6.05 9.24 3.15
C ALA A 59 5.94 8.40 4.42
N ILE A 60 4.73 7.97 4.81
CA ILE A 60 4.51 7.18 6.02
C ILE A 60 3.75 5.90 5.68
N THR A 61 4.21 4.78 6.24
CA THR A 61 3.46 3.51 6.26
C THR A 61 3.65 2.80 7.60
N GLY A 62 3.01 1.66 7.78
CA GLY A 62 3.07 0.86 8.99
C GLY A 62 3.71 -0.51 8.78
N THR A 63 4.34 -1.07 9.82
CA THR A 63 5.00 -2.40 9.72
C THR A 63 4.01 -3.54 9.48
N LYS A 64 2.74 -3.36 9.85
CA LYS A 64 1.64 -4.33 9.66
C LYS A 64 0.73 -3.97 8.49
N ASP A 65 1.17 -3.13 7.56
CA ASP A 65 0.48 -3.00 6.28
C ASP A 65 0.70 -4.28 5.45
N VAL A 66 -0.35 -5.11 5.38
CA VAL A 66 -0.33 -6.36 4.60
C VAL A 66 -0.74 -6.18 3.14
N GLN A 67 -1.08 -4.95 2.73
CA GLN A 67 -1.50 -4.61 1.36
C GLN A 67 -0.39 -3.91 0.58
N VAL A 68 0.51 -3.22 1.27
CA VAL A 68 1.63 -2.47 0.68
C VAL A 68 2.93 -2.85 1.38
N ARG A 69 4.02 -2.95 0.61
CA ARG A 69 5.35 -3.25 1.15
C ARG A 69 5.91 -2.04 1.91
N PRO A 70 6.35 -2.19 3.18
CA PRO A 70 6.91 -1.08 3.96
C PRO A 70 8.04 -0.30 3.26
N GLU A 71 8.85 -1.00 2.47
CA GLU A 71 10.01 -0.45 1.75
C GLU A 71 9.61 0.58 0.68
N HIS A 72 8.34 0.60 0.26
CA HIS A 72 7.84 1.55 -0.74
C HIS A 72 7.97 3.00 -0.30
N THR A 73 7.96 3.30 1.01
CA THR A 73 8.20 4.66 1.51
C THR A 73 9.59 5.17 1.16
N GLN A 74 10.62 4.32 1.26
CA GLN A 74 11.99 4.66 0.87
C GLN A 74 12.13 4.80 -0.63
N VAL A 75 11.41 3.97 -1.41
CA VAL A 75 11.36 4.09 -2.87
C VAL A 75 10.74 5.41 -3.31
N ILE A 76 9.68 5.89 -2.65
CA ILE A 76 9.12 7.21 -2.93
C ILE A 76 10.19 8.29 -2.72
N CYS A 77 10.88 8.26 -1.57
CA CYS A 77 11.92 9.25 -1.28
C CYS A 77 13.13 9.20 -2.21
N SER A 78 13.39 8.08 -2.90
CA SER A 78 14.47 8.01 -3.89
C SER A 78 14.07 8.50 -5.30
N ILE A 79 12.77 8.71 -5.56
CA ILE A 79 12.25 9.10 -6.88
C ILE A 79 11.90 10.59 -6.95
N VAL A 80 11.36 11.15 -5.87
CA VAL A 80 10.91 12.56 -5.84
C VAL A 80 12.11 13.53 -5.90
N GLN A 81 11.90 14.73 -6.44
CA GLN A 81 12.93 15.76 -6.57
C GLN A 81 12.98 16.71 -5.36
N GLY A 82 11.86 16.83 -4.63
CA GLY A 82 11.80 17.59 -3.39
C GLY A 82 12.48 16.87 -2.22
N SER A 83 12.64 17.57 -1.10
CA SER A 83 13.06 16.91 0.16
C SER A 83 12.03 15.84 0.55
N CYS A 84 12.51 14.70 1.06
CA CYS A 84 11.62 13.61 1.45
C CYS A 84 12.01 13.03 2.81
N GLU A 85 11.02 12.86 3.68
CA GLU A 85 11.14 12.16 4.95
C GLU A 85 10.27 10.90 4.91
N SER A 86 10.87 9.73 5.18
CA SER A 86 10.15 8.45 5.26
C SER A 86 10.03 7.96 6.69
N TYR A 87 8.85 7.52 7.11
CA TYR A 87 8.63 6.90 8.42
C TYR A 87 7.90 5.57 8.31
N LEU A 88 8.33 4.61 9.12
CA LEU A 88 7.69 3.32 9.30
C LEU A 88 7.19 3.22 10.74
N ILE A 89 5.86 3.23 10.92
CA ILE A 89 5.23 3.20 12.23
C ILE A 89 4.99 1.75 12.66
N GLU A 90 5.55 1.37 13.81
CA GLU A 90 5.42 0.02 14.34
C GLU A 90 3.96 -0.36 14.62
N ASN A 91 3.58 -1.58 14.26
CA ASN A 91 2.25 -2.18 14.39
C ASN A 91 1.11 -1.47 13.64
N MET A 92 1.38 -0.39 12.89
CA MET A 92 0.34 0.29 12.12
C MET A 92 -0.04 -0.51 10.88
N THR A 93 -1.33 -0.57 10.58
CA THR A 93 -1.87 -1.25 9.40
C THR A 93 -2.18 -0.29 8.26
N HIS A 94 -2.58 -0.85 7.12
CA HIS A 94 -3.05 -0.10 5.94
C HIS A 94 -4.10 0.96 6.25
N ILE A 95 -4.97 0.71 7.23
CA ILE A 95 -6.04 1.63 7.59
C ILE A 95 -5.62 2.62 8.69
N LEU A 96 -4.32 2.81 8.92
CA LEU A 96 -3.74 3.86 9.77
C LEU A 96 -4.05 3.72 11.27
N ARG A 97 -4.26 2.48 11.73
CA ARG A 97 -4.44 2.14 13.15
C ARG A 97 -3.43 1.07 13.53
N LYS A 98 -3.00 1.07 14.79
CA LYS A 98 -2.17 0.00 15.33
C LYS A 98 -2.99 -1.22 15.70
N THR A 99 -2.36 -2.38 15.61
CA THR A 99 -2.90 -3.65 16.10
C THR A 99 -1.80 -4.53 16.67
N ASP A 100 -2.13 -5.24 17.74
CA ASP A 100 -1.28 -6.29 18.31
C ASP A 100 -1.52 -7.64 17.63
N ALA A 101 -2.49 -7.74 16.72
CA ALA A 101 -2.77 -8.97 15.99
C ALA A 101 -1.56 -9.44 15.18
N GLU A 102 -1.45 -10.76 15.02
CA GLU A 102 -0.42 -11.40 14.20
C GLU A 102 -0.42 -10.85 12.77
N MET A 103 0.78 -10.70 12.20
CA MET A 103 0.98 -10.15 10.84
C MET A 103 0.67 -11.20 9.77
N GLU A 104 -0.60 -11.61 9.72
CA GLU A 104 -1.13 -12.55 8.74
C GLU A 104 -2.28 -11.87 7.99
N PHE A 105 -2.25 -11.91 6.65
CA PHE A 105 -3.19 -11.15 5.80
C PHE A 105 -4.65 -11.35 6.22
N SER A 106 -5.08 -12.60 6.42
CA SER A 106 -6.45 -12.92 6.80
C SER A 106 -6.83 -12.51 8.24
N VAL A 107 -5.84 -12.44 9.15
CA VAL A 107 -6.02 -12.00 10.53
C VAL A 107 -6.21 -10.49 10.57
N ILE A 108 -5.31 -9.75 9.92
CA ILE A 108 -5.36 -8.29 9.83
C ILE A 108 -6.66 -7.81 9.17
N LEU A 109 -7.10 -8.44 8.07
CA LEU A 109 -8.37 -8.08 7.44
C LEU A 109 -9.60 -8.30 8.33
N LYS A 110 -9.60 -9.34 9.19
CA LYS A 110 -10.69 -9.55 10.15
C LYS A 110 -10.65 -8.49 11.25
N ASP A 111 -9.45 -8.13 11.70
CA ASP A 111 -9.24 -7.15 12.76
C ASP A 111 -9.60 -5.72 12.33
N TYR A 112 -9.63 -5.41 11.03
CA TYR A 112 -10.08 -4.11 10.53
C TYR A 112 -11.46 -3.69 11.09
N LYS A 113 -12.38 -4.64 11.30
CA LYS A 113 -13.71 -4.36 11.89
C LYS A 113 -13.62 -3.77 13.31
N ASN A 114 -12.57 -4.09 14.05
CA ASN A 114 -12.31 -3.53 15.37
C ASN A 114 -11.56 -2.21 15.26
N GLN A 115 -10.52 -2.16 14.42
CA GLN A 115 -9.68 -0.98 14.20
C GLN A 115 -10.47 0.23 13.68
N VAL A 116 -11.44 0.05 12.78
CA VAL A 116 -12.24 1.17 12.26
C VAL A 116 -13.08 1.89 13.33
N LYS A 117 -13.30 1.24 14.49
CA LYS A 117 -13.98 1.85 15.65
C LYS A 117 -13.03 2.69 16.50
N GLN A 118 -11.72 2.59 16.26
CA GLN A 118 -10.68 3.33 16.96
C GLN A 118 -10.29 4.59 16.16
N PRO A 119 -9.85 5.66 16.85
CA PRO A 119 -9.29 6.81 16.17
C PRO A 119 -8.08 6.43 15.31
N ILE A 120 -7.74 7.26 14.34
CA ILE A 120 -6.46 7.18 13.64
C ILE A 120 -5.32 7.22 14.66
N ASP A 121 -4.27 6.45 14.41
CA ASP A 121 -3.16 6.29 15.34
C ASP A 121 -2.57 7.62 15.77
N LYS A 122 -2.25 7.72 17.06
CA LYS A 122 -1.73 8.94 17.68
C LYS A 122 -0.34 9.28 17.12
N GLU A 123 0.54 8.30 16.96
CA GLU A 123 1.91 8.51 16.49
C GLU A 123 1.91 9.04 15.05
N LEU A 124 1.03 8.52 14.19
CA LEU A 124 0.87 9.05 12.83
C LEU A 124 0.53 10.55 12.85
N LYS A 125 -0.44 10.95 13.66
CA LYS A 125 -0.84 12.36 13.76
C LYS A 125 0.30 13.22 14.29
N GLU A 126 1.04 12.75 15.29
CA GLU A 126 2.20 13.46 15.84
C GLU A 126 3.27 13.66 14.76
N LYS A 127 3.63 12.61 14.00
CA LYS A 127 4.59 12.72 12.89
C LYS A 127 4.15 13.70 11.82
N MET A 128 2.87 13.70 11.46
CA MET A 128 2.33 14.66 10.49
C MET A 128 2.42 16.11 11.01
N VAL A 129 2.02 16.35 12.27
CA VAL A 129 2.04 17.69 12.87
C VAL A 129 3.48 18.19 13.01
N GLU A 130 4.39 17.35 13.50
CA GLU A 130 5.81 17.68 13.62
C GLU A 130 6.42 18.06 12.27
N TRP A 131 6.13 17.28 11.22
CA TRP A 131 6.63 17.54 9.88
C TRP A 131 6.06 18.86 9.32
N LEU A 132 4.74 19.04 9.37
CA LEU A 132 4.09 20.27 8.90
C LEU A 132 4.64 21.51 9.60
N SER A 133 4.88 21.42 10.92
CA SER A 133 5.43 22.53 11.71
C SER A 133 6.87 22.86 11.30
N ARG A 134 7.69 21.87 10.95
CA ARG A 134 9.06 22.11 10.44
C ARG A 134 9.08 22.67 9.03
N GLN A 135 8.16 22.26 8.18
CA GLN A 135 8.16 22.65 6.76
C GLN A 135 7.48 24.00 6.50
N PHE A 136 6.47 24.35 7.31
CA PHE A 136 5.59 25.50 7.04
C PHE A 136 5.28 26.38 8.26
N GLY A 137 5.77 26.02 9.45
CA GLY A 137 5.68 26.85 10.66
C GLY A 137 6.83 27.84 10.73
#